data_AF-A0A949NZ79-F1
#
_entry.id   AF-A0A949NZ79-F1
#
_cell.length_a   1.000
_cell.length_b   1.000
_cell.length_c   1.000
_cell.angle_alpha   90.00
_cell.angle_beta   90.00
_cell.angle_gamma   90.00
#
_symmetry.space_group_name_H-M   'P 1'
#
loop_
_entity.id
_entity.type
_entity.pdbx_description
1 polymer ?
#
loop_
_entity_poly.entity_id
_entity_poly.type
_entity_poly.pdbx_seq_one_letter_code
_entity_poly.pdbx_strand_id
1 'polypeptide(L)'
;MSCLTSLPYGQIFDYWWQALKGEPNRIRFLLTKAIEVSAFRNSISQNKKLARKEGKVNFPLKLVPNEIYQRSAPAVVVPAYLKTAADLEMLNDLVSRLKNQTLGGQIIIVDDASPIPCPLYPDIELLLLNSNSGPAVARNKGMEKALALGADFIAFTDSDCLPSKDWLKALHDGYIDSPYVHLLSGITLSHDRCWLGKYHERNGTLNGRRLTETDRLLYGPTCNLAISAHVAKIMRFDEQFPLAAAEDIELCYRANKKGWAIEHCPNAVVHHNFGYESLPRHQALMKFWKQFRRYAEGEKLLLTRHSEYYDAFINSEEVVASEIAGTKV
;
A
#
# COMPACT_ATOMS: atom_id res chain seq x y z
N MET A 1 -6.25 -2.47 6.75
CA MET A 1 -7.58 -2.41 7.41
C MET A 1 -7.34 -2.39 8.91
N SER A 2 -8.16 -1.72 9.73
CA SER A 2 -8.14 -2.07 11.17
C SER A 2 -8.56 -3.54 11.22
N CYS A 3 -7.67 -4.44 11.61
CA CYS A 3 -8.15 -5.75 12.05
C CYS A 3 -9.27 -5.52 13.08
N LEU A 4 -10.24 -6.43 13.11
CA LEU A 4 -11.26 -6.55 14.17
C LEU A 4 -12.64 -5.89 13.93
N THR A 5 -13.03 -5.45 12.72
CA THR A 5 -14.46 -5.14 12.43
C THR A 5 -15.38 -6.37 12.53
N SER A 6 -14.79 -7.58 12.50
CA SER A 6 -15.43 -8.86 12.77
C SER A 6 -15.64 -9.14 14.27
N LEU A 7 -14.86 -8.52 15.16
CA LEU A 7 -15.06 -8.68 16.59
C LEU A 7 -16.00 -7.57 17.13
N PRO A 8 -16.92 -7.86 18.08
CA PRO A 8 -17.62 -6.83 18.83
C PRO A 8 -16.64 -5.77 19.35
N TYR A 9 -17.06 -4.51 19.41
CA TYR A 9 -16.21 -3.35 19.75
C TYR A 9 -15.25 -3.60 20.94
N GLY A 10 -15.71 -4.32 21.98
CA GLY A 10 -14.88 -4.69 23.14
C GLY A 10 -13.70 -5.63 22.82
N GLN A 11 -13.91 -6.63 21.97
CA GLN A 11 -12.90 -7.62 21.61
C GLN A 11 -11.73 -7.02 20.81
N ILE A 12 -11.94 -5.88 20.12
CA ILE A 12 -10.86 -5.13 19.47
C ILE A 12 -9.84 -4.65 20.50
N PHE A 13 -10.34 -4.02 21.56
CA PHE A 13 -9.51 -3.45 22.61
C PHE A 13 -8.92 -4.55 23.49
N ASP A 14 -9.64 -5.65 23.72
CA ASP A 14 -9.11 -6.81 24.45
C ASP A 14 -7.93 -7.44 23.71
N TYR A 15 -8.06 -7.65 22.39
CA TYR A 15 -6.97 -8.15 21.55
C TYR A 15 -5.72 -7.26 21.67
N TRP A 16 -5.87 -5.95 21.44
CA TRP A 16 -4.73 -5.03 21.50
C TRP A 16 -4.19 -4.84 22.92
N TRP A 17 -5.04 -4.96 23.95
CA TRP A 17 -4.61 -4.93 25.34
C TRP A 17 -3.64 -6.07 25.66
N GLN A 18 -3.91 -7.28 25.13
CA GLN A 18 -3.04 -8.44 25.26
C GLN A 18 -1.82 -8.34 24.35
N ALA A 19 -2.00 -7.99 23.08
CA ALA A 19 -0.91 -7.87 22.08
C ALA A 19 0.13 -6.78 22.43
N LEU A 20 -0.24 -5.84 23.32
CA LEU A 20 0.63 -4.77 23.82
C LEU A 20 1.01 -4.96 25.29
N LYS A 21 0.88 -6.17 25.86
CA LYS A 21 1.26 -6.43 27.25
C LYS A 21 2.76 -6.15 27.44
N GLY A 22 3.08 -5.25 28.37
CA GLY A 22 4.46 -4.83 28.65
C GLY A 22 4.91 -3.59 27.87
N GLU A 23 4.11 -3.12 26.89
CA GLU A 23 4.45 -1.94 26.09
C GLU A 23 4.22 -0.63 26.86
N PRO A 24 5.24 0.24 27.03
CA PRO A 24 5.11 1.50 27.77
C PRO A 24 4.02 2.44 27.21
N ASN A 25 3.75 2.37 25.90
CA ASN A 25 2.81 3.25 25.21
C ASN A 25 1.43 2.61 24.94
N ARG A 26 1.10 1.49 25.60
CA ARG A 26 -0.14 0.73 25.37
C ARG A 26 -1.41 1.58 25.43
N ILE A 27 -1.58 2.41 26.47
CA ILE A 27 -2.78 3.24 26.64
C ILE A 27 -2.92 4.23 25.48
N ARG A 28 -1.81 4.86 25.09
CA ARG A 28 -1.79 5.84 23.99
C ARG A 28 -2.11 5.18 22.65
N PHE A 29 -1.64 3.96 22.42
CA PHE A 29 -2.02 3.17 21.26
C PHE A 29 -3.53 2.91 21.24
N LEU A 30 -4.11 2.44 22.35
CA LEU A 30 -5.54 2.13 22.44
C LEU A 30 -6.42 3.36 22.25
N LEU A 31 -6.03 4.54 22.76
CA LEU A 31 -6.73 5.80 22.48
C LEU A 31 -6.67 6.16 21.00
N THR A 32 -5.53 5.96 20.35
CA THR A 32 -5.36 6.19 18.91
C THR A 32 -6.20 5.18 18.10
N LYS A 33 -6.26 3.93 18.54
CA LYS A 33 -7.12 2.88 17.98
C LYS A 33 -8.60 3.24 18.07
N ALA A 34 -9.05 3.84 19.17
CA ALA A 34 -10.41 4.32 19.30
C ALA A 34 -10.74 5.42 18.27
N ILE A 35 -9.79 6.30 17.96
CA ILE A 35 -9.94 7.32 16.90
C ILE A 35 -10.07 6.64 15.54
N GLU A 36 -9.20 5.67 15.22
CA GLU A 36 -9.31 4.86 14.00
C GLU A 36 -10.70 4.22 13.91
N VAL A 37 -11.12 3.45 14.92
CA VAL A 37 -12.42 2.74 14.90
C VAL A 37 -13.59 3.73 14.75
N SER A 38 -13.51 4.92 15.34
CA SER A 38 -14.54 5.96 15.18
C SER A 38 -14.68 6.43 13.72
N ALA A 39 -13.60 6.42 12.94
CA ALA A 39 -13.61 6.78 11.53
C ALA A 39 -14.42 5.77 10.69
N PHE A 40 -14.48 4.49 11.11
CA PHE A 40 -15.23 3.42 10.45
C PHE A 40 -16.67 3.25 10.96
N ARG A 41 -17.11 3.98 11.99
CA ARG A 41 -18.41 3.75 12.66
C ARG A 41 -19.60 3.67 11.70
N ASN A 42 -19.61 4.49 10.65
CA ASN A 42 -20.70 4.55 9.69
C ASN A 42 -20.63 3.48 8.60
N SER A 43 -19.45 2.88 8.34
CA SER A 43 -19.30 1.80 7.35
C SER A 43 -19.57 0.42 7.96
N ILE A 44 -19.31 0.22 9.26
CA ILE A 44 -19.38 -1.11 9.92
C ILE A 44 -20.73 -1.83 9.72
N SER A 45 -21.86 -1.15 9.98
CA SER A 45 -23.18 -1.79 9.88
C SER A 45 -23.51 -2.21 8.44
N GLN A 46 -23.14 -1.36 7.48
CA GLN A 46 -23.35 -1.62 6.06
C GLN A 46 -22.43 -2.74 5.56
N ASN A 47 -21.15 -2.74 5.95
CA ASN A 47 -20.17 -3.76 5.61
C ASN A 47 -20.59 -5.13 6.15
N LYS A 48 -21.08 -5.21 7.39
CA LYS A 48 -21.62 -6.46 7.96
C LYS A 48 -22.84 -7.00 7.21
N LYS A 49 -23.67 -6.14 6.64
CA LYS A 49 -24.83 -6.57 5.83
C LYS A 49 -24.39 -7.09 4.46
N LEU A 50 -23.39 -6.45 3.83
CA LEU A 50 -22.83 -6.86 2.54
C LEU A 50 -22.03 -8.17 2.65
N ALA A 51 -21.28 -8.34 3.74
CA ALA A 51 -20.42 -9.50 4.01
C ALA A 51 -21.17 -10.82 4.27
N ARG A 52 -22.43 -10.78 4.73
CA ARG A 52 -23.19 -11.97 5.15
C ARG A 52 -23.65 -12.89 4.00
N LYS A 53 -23.29 -12.61 2.75
CA LYS A 53 -23.97 -13.20 1.60
C LYS A 53 -23.31 -14.42 0.95
N GLU A 54 -22.03 -14.73 1.14
CA GLU A 54 -21.37 -15.72 0.28
C GLU A 54 -20.33 -16.58 1.02
N GLY A 55 -19.77 -17.56 0.30
CA GLY A 55 -18.90 -18.61 0.84
C GLY A 55 -17.42 -18.49 0.44
N LYS A 56 -16.61 -19.42 0.96
CA LYS A 56 -15.14 -19.41 0.89
C LYS A 56 -14.60 -19.08 -0.51
N VAL A 57 -13.88 -17.96 -0.62
CA VAL A 57 -13.15 -17.57 -1.84
C VAL A 57 -11.92 -18.46 -1.99
N ASN A 58 -11.76 -19.07 -3.16
CA ASN A 58 -10.56 -19.81 -3.52
C ASN A 58 -9.59 -18.91 -4.31
N PHE A 59 -8.31 -18.96 -3.96
CA PHE A 59 -7.23 -18.28 -4.68
C PHE A 59 -6.34 -19.33 -5.35
N PRO A 60 -6.57 -19.64 -6.64
CA PRO A 60 -5.74 -20.60 -7.36
C PRO A 60 -4.29 -20.10 -7.45
N LEU A 61 -3.41 -20.95 -7.97
CA LEU A 61 -2.03 -20.59 -8.26
C LEU A 61 -1.72 -20.95 -9.71
N LYS A 62 -1.28 -19.97 -10.50
CA LYS A 62 -0.73 -20.19 -11.83
C LYS A 62 0.78 -20.32 -11.73
N LEU A 63 1.30 -21.43 -12.23
CA LEU A 63 2.75 -21.67 -12.33
C LEU A 63 3.26 -21.19 -13.70
N VAL A 64 3.05 -19.90 -13.97
CA VAL A 64 3.58 -19.22 -15.15
C VAL A 64 4.81 -18.42 -14.69
N PRO A 65 5.98 -18.56 -15.35
CA PRO A 65 7.14 -17.77 -15.00
C PRO A 65 6.90 -16.27 -15.18
N ASN A 66 7.47 -15.45 -14.29
CA ASN A 66 7.38 -13.99 -14.34
C ASN A 66 8.29 -13.33 -15.40
N GLU A 67 9.18 -14.11 -16.01
CA GLU A 67 10.14 -13.69 -17.06
C GLU A 67 11.12 -12.60 -16.60
N ILE A 68 11.36 -12.48 -15.30
CA ILE A 68 12.33 -11.54 -14.73
C ILE A 68 13.66 -12.26 -14.50
N TYR A 69 14.72 -11.68 -15.05
CA TYR A 69 16.08 -12.24 -15.04
C TYR A 69 17.08 -11.21 -14.54
N GLN A 70 18.35 -11.62 -14.41
CA GLN A 70 19.43 -10.76 -13.90
C GLN A 70 19.62 -9.44 -14.65
N ARG A 71 19.24 -9.37 -15.94
CA ARG A 71 19.34 -8.16 -16.78
C ARG A 71 18.03 -7.37 -16.91
N SER A 72 16.97 -7.82 -16.26
CA SER A 72 15.66 -7.19 -16.37
C SER A 72 15.64 -5.79 -15.77
N ALA A 73 14.96 -4.87 -16.44
CA ALA A 73 14.94 -3.46 -16.08
C ALA A 73 13.62 -3.08 -15.37
N PRO A 74 13.68 -2.47 -14.18
CA PRO A 74 12.51 -1.88 -13.53
C PRO A 74 12.09 -0.54 -14.12
N ALA A 75 10.81 -0.23 -13.98
CA ALA A 75 10.31 1.15 -13.93
C ALA A 75 9.66 1.43 -12.57
N VAL A 76 9.74 2.68 -12.11
CA VAL A 76 9.08 3.20 -10.91
C VAL A 76 7.99 4.15 -11.33
N VAL A 77 6.77 3.93 -10.87
CA VAL A 77 5.63 4.80 -11.11
C VAL A 77 5.25 5.52 -9.81
N VAL A 78 5.26 6.84 -9.84
CA VAL A 78 4.95 7.72 -8.71
C VAL A 78 3.74 8.59 -9.07
N PRO A 79 2.53 8.31 -8.54
CA PRO A 79 1.43 9.25 -8.64
C PRO A 79 1.69 10.47 -7.73
N ALA A 80 1.46 11.68 -8.24
CA ALA A 80 1.67 12.91 -7.50
C ALA A 80 0.43 13.82 -7.57
N TYR A 81 0.04 14.38 -6.43
CA TYR A 81 -0.97 15.43 -6.35
C TYR A 81 -0.57 16.47 -5.29
N LEU A 82 0.22 17.45 -5.73
CA LEU A 82 0.95 18.41 -4.92
C LEU A 82 0.08 19.63 -4.60
N LYS A 83 -0.22 19.85 -3.32
CA LYS A 83 -1.08 20.95 -2.86
C LYS A 83 -0.34 21.97 -2.00
N THR A 84 0.81 21.58 -1.45
CA THR A 84 1.55 22.36 -0.46
C THR A 84 3.05 22.30 -0.74
N ALA A 85 3.81 23.25 -0.18
CA ALA A 85 5.28 23.22 -0.24
C ALA A 85 5.87 21.95 0.40
N ALA A 86 5.22 21.41 1.44
CA ALA A 86 5.63 20.15 2.04
C ALA A 86 5.49 18.96 1.08
N ASP A 87 4.46 18.96 0.22
CA ASP A 87 4.31 17.90 -0.80
C ASP A 87 5.46 17.96 -1.82
N LEU A 88 5.92 19.16 -2.20
CA LEU A 88 7.10 19.35 -3.06
C LEU A 88 8.40 18.87 -2.40
N GLU A 89 8.60 19.19 -1.13
CA GLU A 89 9.77 18.73 -0.35
C GLU A 89 9.81 17.20 -0.30
N MET A 90 8.68 16.56 0.00
CA MET A 90 8.56 15.10 0.01
C MET A 90 8.85 14.48 -1.36
N LEU A 91 8.32 15.06 -2.45
CA LEU A 91 8.61 14.57 -3.80
C LEU A 91 10.11 14.71 -4.14
N ASN A 92 10.74 15.82 -3.75
CA ASN A 92 12.18 16.02 -3.95
C ASN A 92 13.02 14.98 -3.18
N ASP A 93 12.65 14.70 -1.94
CA ASP A 93 13.29 13.67 -1.14
C ASP A 93 13.12 12.28 -1.77
N LEU A 94 11.92 11.93 -2.22
CA LEU A 94 11.65 10.69 -2.96
C LEU A 94 12.54 10.59 -4.20
N VAL A 95 12.55 11.63 -5.05
CA VAL A 95 13.35 11.64 -6.29
C VAL A 95 14.83 11.45 -5.97
N SER A 96 15.34 12.09 -4.91
CA SER A 96 16.71 11.89 -4.44
C SER A 96 16.97 10.42 -4.06
N ARG A 97 16.03 9.75 -3.37
CA ARG A 97 16.15 8.32 -3.02
C ARG A 97 16.10 7.40 -4.24
N LEU A 98 15.23 7.70 -5.20
CA LEU A 98 15.09 6.90 -6.43
C LEU A 98 16.32 7.03 -7.34
N LYS A 99 16.92 8.23 -7.46
CA LYS A 99 18.16 8.43 -8.22
C LYS A 99 19.38 7.72 -7.62
N ASN A 100 19.33 7.41 -6.32
CA ASN A 100 20.42 6.77 -5.56
C ASN A 100 20.18 5.27 -5.26
N GLN A 101 19.28 4.62 -6.00
CA GLN A 101 19.09 3.17 -5.90
C GLN A 101 20.33 2.40 -6.39
N THR A 102 20.60 1.24 -5.80
CA THR A 102 21.69 0.36 -6.27
C THR A 102 21.38 -0.33 -7.59
N LEU A 103 20.11 -0.62 -7.84
CA LEU A 103 19.62 -1.03 -9.15
C LEU A 103 18.97 0.17 -9.84
N GLY A 104 19.47 0.53 -11.02
CA GLY A 104 18.88 1.59 -11.84
C GLY A 104 17.50 1.20 -12.36
N GLY A 105 16.63 2.17 -12.56
CA GLY A 105 15.30 1.99 -13.14
C GLY A 105 14.79 3.27 -13.77
N GLN A 106 13.87 3.13 -14.72
CA GLN A 106 13.17 4.29 -15.29
C GLN A 106 12.27 4.89 -14.20
N ILE A 107 12.24 6.20 -14.04
CA ILE A 107 11.35 6.86 -13.08
C ILE A 107 10.29 7.62 -13.86
N ILE A 108 9.03 7.39 -13.52
CA ILE A 108 7.86 7.98 -14.15
C ILE A 108 7.02 8.64 -13.06
N ILE A 109 6.99 9.96 -13.07
CA ILE A 109 6.11 10.75 -12.21
C ILE A 109 4.84 11.05 -13.01
N VAL A 110 3.69 10.77 -12.42
CA VAL A 110 2.38 11.09 -13.00
C VAL A 110 1.74 12.17 -12.14
N ASP A 111 1.79 13.41 -12.62
CA ASP A 111 1.15 14.56 -11.98
C ASP A 111 -0.36 14.56 -12.30
N ASP A 112 -1.17 14.29 -11.29
CA ASP A 112 -2.63 14.20 -11.36
C ASP A 112 -3.29 15.59 -11.25
N ALA A 113 -2.84 16.50 -12.11
CA ALA A 113 -3.26 17.91 -12.19
C ALA A 113 -3.07 18.66 -10.86
N SER A 114 -1.85 18.62 -10.31
CA SER A 114 -1.49 19.32 -9.07
C SER A 114 -1.75 20.83 -9.13
N PRO A 115 -2.34 21.42 -8.07
CA PRO A 115 -2.43 22.87 -7.94
C PRO A 115 -1.07 23.58 -7.91
N ILE A 116 -0.05 22.89 -7.36
CA ILE A 116 1.34 23.33 -7.41
C ILE A 116 2.03 22.56 -8.55
N PRO A 117 2.66 23.25 -9.52
CA PRO A 117 3.33 22.59 -10.63
C PRO A 117 4.37 21.57 -10.17
N CYS A 118 4.31 20.36 -10.72
CA CYS A 118 5.34 19.35 -10.51
C CYS A 118 6.67 19.80 -11.13
N PRO A 119 7.81 19.70 -10.42
CA PRO A 119 9.11 20.09 -10.96
C PRO A 119 9.53 19.21 -12.13
N LEU A 120 10.27 19.79 -13.07
CA LEU A 120 10.97 19.03 -14.09
C LEU A 120 12.29 18.51 -13.52
N TYR A 121 12.45 17.19 -13.52
CA TYR A 121 13.70 16.54 -13.15
C TYR A 121 14.39 16.02 -14.41
N PRO A 122 15.69 16.29 -14.60
CA PRO A 122 16.46 15.63 -15.64
C PRO A 122 16.38 14.11 -15.47
N ASP A 123 16.24 13.40 -16.59
CA ASP A 123 16.22 11.93 -16.69
C ASP A 123 15.03 11.24 -16.01
N ILE A 124 13.94 11.97 -15.76
CA ILE A 124 12.68 11.43 -15.24
C ILE A 124 11.56 11.76 -16.22
N GLU A 125 10.73 10.77 -16.52
CA GLU A 125 9.54 10.94 -17.34
C GLU A 125 8.43 11.60 -16.50
N LEU A 126 7.98 12.77 -16.91
CA LEU A 126 6.85 13.46 -16.29
C LEU A 126 5.62 13.36 -17.20
N LEU A 127 4.55 12.75 -16.69
CA LEU A 127 3.24 12.72 -17.33
C LEU A 127 2.32 13.69 -16.61
N LEU A 128 1.78 14.67 -17.32
CA LEU A 128 0.80 15.62 -16.79
C LEU A 128 -0.60 15.18 -17.19
N LEU A 129 -1.48 14.99 -16.21
CA LEU A 129 -2.90 14.73 -16.45
C LEU A 129 -3.66 16.06 -16.54
N ASN A 130 -4.69 16.09 -17.39
CA ASN A 130 -5.48 17.29 -17.64
C ASN A 130 -6.45 17.62 -16.50
N SER A 131 -6.74 16.65 -15.64
CA SER A 131 -7.68 16.78 -14.52
C SER A 131 -7.31 15.79 -13.42
N ASN A 132 -7.58 16.15 -12.17
CA ASN A 132 -7.43 15.25 -11.04
C ASN A 132 -8.42 14.08 -11.19
N SER A 133 -7.88 12.91 -11.52
CA SER A 133 -8.61 11.69 -11.86
C SER A 133 -8.39 10.58 -10.83
N GLY A 134 -7.60 10.85 -9.80
CA GLY A 134 -7.30 9.92 -8.72
C GLY A 134 -6.13 8.99 -9.03
N PRO A 135 -5.62 8.31 -7.98
CA PRO A 135 -4.38 7.55 -8.07
C PRO A 135 -4.49 6.29 -8.92
N ALA A 136 -5.69 5.68 -9.03
CA ALA A 136 -5.91 4.53 -9.92
C ALA A 136 -5.63 4.89 -11.39
N VAL A 137 -6.14 6.03 -11.85
CA VAL A 137 -5.91 6.54 -13.22
C VAL A 137 -4.43 6.90 -13.39
N ALA A 138 -3.84 7.62 -12.44
CA ALA A 138 -2.44 8.01 -12.49
C ALA A 138 -1.50 6.78 -12.58
N ARG A 139 -1.71 5.77 -11.73
CA ARG A 139 -0.91 4.52 -11.77
C ARG A 139 -1.11 3.74 -13.07
N ASN A 140 -2.34 3.69 -13.60
CA ASN A 140 -2.61 3.08 -14.90
C ASN A 140 -1.87 3.79 -16.04
N LYS A 141 -1.81 5.12 -16.04
CA LYS A 141 -1.05 5.91 -17.03
C LYS A 141 0.46 5.73 -16.90
N GLY A 142 0.98 5.73 -15.68
CA GLY A 142 2.38 5.43 -15.43
C GLY A 142 2.76 4.00 -15.85
N MET A 143 1.90 3.03 -15.55
CA MET A 143 2.08 1.62 -15.95
C MET A 143 2.08 1.46 -17.48
N GLU A 144 1.18 2.13 -18.18
CA GLU A 144 1.14 2.15 -19.65
C GLU A 144 2.45 2.71 -20.24
N LYS A 145 2.95 3.82 -19.70
CA LYS A 145 4.23 4.42 -20.11
C LYS A 145 5.42 3.51 -19.79
N ALA A 146 5.46 2.89 -18.61
CA ALA A 146 6.50 1.94 -18.22
C ALA A 146 6.58 0.76 -19.20
N LEU A 147 5.43 0.17 -19.54
CA LEU A 147 5.36 -0.92 -20.52
C LEU A 147 5.82 -0.47 -21.91
N ALA A 148 5.44 0.75 -22.34
CA ALA A 148 5.87 1.30 -23.62
C ALA A 148 7.39 1.55 -23.69
N LEU A 149 8.01 1.84 -22.54
CA LEU A 149 9.46 1.99 -22.39
C LEU A 149 10.20 0.66 -22.18
N GLY A 150 9.49 -0.47 -22.22
CA GLY A 150 10.08 -1.80 -22.15
C GLY A 150 10.44 -2.27 -20.74
N ALA A 151 9.79 -1.75 -19.70
CA ALA A 151 10.00 -2.24 -18.34
C ALA A 151 9.58 -3.71 -18.20
N ASP A 152 10.42 -4.53 -17.55
CA ASP A 152 10.15 -5.94 -17.28
C ASP A 152 9.30 -6.13 -16.01
N PHE A 153 9.39 -5.19 -15.09
CA PHE A 153 8.49 -5.06 -13.95
C PHE A 153 8.37 -3.59 -13.51
N ILE A 154 7.29 -3.30 -12.80
CA ILE A 154 6.88 -1.95 -12.44
C ILE A 154 6.70 -1.90 -10.94
N ALA A 155 7.52 -1.08 -10.27
CA ALA A 155 7.39 -0.77 -8.86
C ALA A 155 6.57 0.50 -8.67
N PHE A 156 5.71 0.52 -7.66
CA PHE A 156 4.92 1.67 -7.27
C PHE A 156 5.42 2.18 -5.91
N THR A 157 5.48 3.51 -5.79
CA THR A 157 5.66 4.20 -4.51
C THR A 157 4.98 5.56 -4.58
N ASP A 158 4.69 6.16 -3.43
CA ASP A 158 3.95 7.43 -3.36
C ASP A 158 4.90 8.62 -3.14
N SER A 159 4.47 9.84 -3.49
CA SER A 159 5.31 11.05 -3.41
C SER A 159 5.82 11.38 -2.00
N ASP A 160 5.21 10.81 -0.96
CA ASP A 160 5.55 10.95 0.45
C ASP A 160 6.30 9.73 1.03
N CYS A 161 6.87 8.89 0.16
CA CYS A 161 7.66 7.73 0.54
C CYS A 161 9.17 7.96 0.36
N LEU A 162 9.95 7.24 1.17
CA LEU A 162 11.41 7.25 1.16
C LEU A 162 11.91 5.81 1.02
N PRO A 163 12.03 5.29 -0.21
CA PRO A 163 12.61 3.97 -0.47
C PRO A 163 14.03 3.86 0.08
N SER A 164 14.34 2.71 0.67
CA SER A 164 15.71 2.36 1.07
C SER A 164 16.63 2.24 -0.15
N LYS A 165 17.95 2.32 0.06
CA LYS A 165 18.95 2.34 -1.02
C LYS A 165 18.90 1.11 -1.93
N ASP A 166 18.55 -0.05 -1.37
CA ASP A 166 18.48 -1.34 -2.07
C ASP A 166 17.04 -1.75 -2.41
N TRP A 167 16.06 -0.83 -2.33
CA TRP A 167 14.64 -1.16 -2.51
C TRP A 167 14.33 -1.81 -3.86
N LEU A 168 14.77 -1.20 -4.97
CA LEU A 168 14.58 -1.78 -6.31
C LEU A 168 15.33 -3.10 -6.49
N LYS A 169 16.55 -3.18 -5.94
CA LYS A 169 17.35 -4.40 -5.99
C LYS A 169 16.65 -5.54 -5.24
N ALA A 170 16.09 -5.28 -4.06
CA ALA A 170 15.36 -6.26 -3.27
C ALA A 170 14.11 -6.79 -4.00
N LEU A 171 13.36 -5.92 -4.68
CA LEU A 171 12.23 -6.34 -5.51
C LEU A 171 12.69 -7.21 -6.70
N HIS A 172 13.76 -6.81 -7.36
CA HIS A 172 14.35 -7.57 -8.48
C HIS A 172 14.84 -8.95 -8.04
N ASP A 173 15.63 -9.02 -6.97
CA ASP A 173 16.09 -10.28 -6.37
C ASP A 173 14.90 -11.16 -5.97
N GLY A 174 13.86 -10.57 -5.36
CA GLY A 174 12.65 -11.28 -4.96
C GLY A 174 11.91 -11.94 -6.13
N TYR A 175 11.90 -11.32 -7.31
CA TYR A 175 11.32 -11.94 -8.51
C TYR A 175 12.17 -13.08 -9.06
N ILE A 176 13.49 -12.99 -8.94
CA ILE A 176 14.42 -14.05 -9.34
C ILE A 176 14.29 -15.26 -8.42
N ASP A 177 14.18 -15.01 -7.11
CA ASP A 177 14.05 -16.05 -6.08
C ASP A 177 12.67 -16.73 -6.13
N SER A 178 11.63 -16.00 -6.53
CA SER A 178 10.25 -16.49 -6.67
C SER A 178 9.76 -16.38 -8.14
N PRO A 179 10.23 -17.26 -9.06
CA PRO A 179 9.99 -17.12 -10.51
C PRO A 179 8.52 -17.27 -10.94
N TYR A 180 7.62 -17.75 -10.06
CA TYR A 180 6.19 -17.89 -10.35
C TYR A 180 5.32 -16.80 -9.70
N VAL A 181 5.95 -15.80 -9.08
CA VAL A 181 5.28 -14.68 -8.42
C VAL A 181 5.29 -13.49 -9.34
N HIS A 182 4.14 -12.85 -9.48
CA HIS A 182 3.96 -11.70 -10.36
C HIS A 182 3.75 -10.39 -9.62
N LEU A 183 3.45 -10.43 -8.31
CA LEU A 183 3.34 -9.25 -7.47
C LEU A 183 4.16 -9.43 -6.20
N LEU A 184 4.93 -8.40 -5.84
CA LEU A 184 5.71 -8.36 -4.61
C LEU A 184 5.32 -7.13 -3.79
N SER A 185 5.06 -7.30 -2.50
CA SER A 185 4.83 -6.19 -1.58
C SER A 185 5.95 -6.12 -0.56
N GLY A 186 6.55 -4.95 -0.37
CA GLY A 186 7.60 -4.73 0.61
C GLY A 186 7.10 -4.37 2.01
N ILE A 187 8.05 -3.99 2.87
CA ILE A 187 7.77 -3.47 4.22
C ILE A 187 7.72 -1.94 4.18
N THR A 188 6.63 -1.39 4.70
CA THR A 188 6.44 0.04 4.90
C THR A 188 6.58 0.39 6.38
N LEU A 189 7.63 1.14 6.70
CA LEU A 189 7.89 1.69 8.03
C LEU A 189 7.42 3.14 8.12
N SER A 190 7.19 3.65 9.32
CA SER A 190 6.90 5.08 9.46
C SER A 190 8.18 5.91 9.45
N HIS A 191 8.18 6.99 8.67
CA HIS A 191 9.21 8.03 8.78
C HIS A 191 8.95 8.90 10.03
N ASP A 192 7.69 9.23 10.32
CA ASP A 192 7.31 9.98 11.51
C ASP A 192 7.67 9.20 12.78
N ARG A 193 8.46 9.81 13.66
CA ARG A 193 8.85 9.28 14.98
C ARG A 193 7.88 9.68 16.09
N CYS A 194 6.92 10.55 15.78
CA CYS A 194 5.81 10.87 16.67
C CYS A 194 4.91 9.65 16.93
N TRP A 195 3.99 9.77 17.89
CA TRP A 195 3.19 8.63 18.33
C TRP A 195 2.23 8.09 17.26
N LEU A 196 1.77 8.94 16.32
CA LEU A 196 0.91 8.51 15.22
C LEU A 196 1.71 7.69 14.19
N GLY A 197 2.98 8.04 13.96
CA GLY A 197 3.88 7.23 13.13
C GLY A 197 4.16 5.86 13.75
N LYS A 198 4.52 5.83 15.05
CA LYS A 198 4.68 4.58 15.81
C LYS A 198 3.41 3.72 15.83
N TYR A 199 2.25 4.37 15.85
CA TYR A 199 0.98 3.67 15.75
C TYR A 199 0.83 2.93 14.41
N HIS A 200 1.13 3.59 13.27
CA HIS A 200 1.04 2.95 11.95
C HIS A 200 1.96 1.74 11.83
N GLU A 201 3.19 1.86 12.34
CA GLU A 201 4.17 0.78 12.34
C GLU A 201 3.67 -0.43 13.14
N ARG A 202 3.16 -0.21 14.36
CA ARG A 202 2.64 -1.29 15.20
C ARG A 202 1.31 -1.85 14.70
N ASN A 203 0.48 -1.04 14.06
CA ASN A 203 -0.79 -1.47 13.49
C ASN A 203 -0.62 -2.17 12.12
N GLY A 204 0.55 -2.05 11.47
CA GLY A 204 0.78 -2.60 10.13
C GLY A 204 0.00 -1.88 9.02
N THR A 205 -0.37 -0.60 9.20
CA THR A 205 -1.34 0.10 8.33
C THR A 205 -1.05 0.00 6.83
N LEU A 206 0.22 -0.04 6.43
CA LEU A 206 0.68 -0.01 5.04
C LEU A 206 1.54 -1.23 4.63
N ASN A 207 1.36 -2.38 5.29
CA ASN A 207 2.10 -3.62 4.95
C ASN A 207 1.22 -4.71 4.32
N GLY A 208 -0.10 -4.48 4.24
CA GLY A 208 -1.03 -5.45 3.69
C GLY A 208 -1.33 -6.61 4.63
N ARG A 209 -1.89 -7.69 4.09
CA ARG A 209 -2.35 -8.83 4.88
C ARG A 209 -1.91 -10.15 4.29
N ARG A 210 -1.49 -11.08 5.15
CA ARG A 210 -1.12 -12.46 4.79
C ARG A 210 -2.30 -13.38 4.97
N LEU A 211 -2.53 -14.30 4.03
CA LEU A 211 -3.57 -15.32 4.16
C LEU A 211 -3.20 -16.30 5.29
N THR A 212 -4.18 -16.79 6.06
CA THR A 212 -3.89 -17.73 7.16
C THR A 212 -3.55 -19.14 6.68
N GLU A 213 -4.02 -19.51 5.48
CA GLU A 213 -3.83 -20.86 4.92
C GLU A 213 -2.57 -20.99 4.04
N THR A 214 -1.92 -19.87 3.68
CA THR A 214 -0.74 -19.85 2.79
C THR A 214 0.18 -18.68 3.13
N ASP A 215 1.47 -18.74 2.81
CA ASP A 215 2.39 -17.62 3.02
C ASP A 215 2.19 -16.42 2.07
N ARG A 216 1.23 -16.49 1.14
CA ARG A 216 0.88 -15.42 0.21
C ARG A 216 0.16 -14.26 0.88
N LEU A 217 0.25 -13.09 0.26
CA LEU A 217 -0.51 -11.93 0.65
C LEU A 217 -1.89 -11.90 -0.01
N LEU A 218 -2.90 -11.50 0.76
CA LEU A 218 -4.21 -11.10 0.23
C LEU A 218 -4.08 -9.81 -0.60
N TYR A 219 -3.30 -8.85 -0.10
CA TYR A 219 -2.94 -7.62 -0.80
C TYR A 219 -1.68 -6.99 -0.21
N GLY A 220 -1.06 -6.12 -1.00
CA GLY A 220 0.04 -5.24 -0.63
C GLY A 220 -0.25 -3.79 -1.04
N PRO A 221 0.04 -2.78 -0.19
CA PRO A 221 -0.23 -1.39 -0.54
C PRO A 221 0.70 -0.84 -1.61
N THR A 222 0.14 -0.02 -2.50
CA THR A 222 0.87 0.52 -3.67
C THR A 222 2.00 1.49 -3.33
N CYS A 223 2.10 2.00 -2.11
CA CYS A 223 3.27 2.73 -1.66
C CYS A 223 4.56 1.87 -1.66
N ASN A 224 4.43 0.54 -1.71
CA ASN A 224 5.53 -0.42 -1.75
C ASN A 224 5.11 -1.75 -2.42
N LEU A 225 4.59 -1.68 -3.65
CA LEU A 225 4.15 -2.83 -4.43
C LEU A 225 4.87 -2.86 -5.78
N ALA A 226 5.24 -4.05 -6.26
CA ALA A 226 5.71 -4.27 -7.63
C ALA A 226 4.82 -5.26 -8.37
N ILE A 227 4.75 -5.10 -9.69
CA ILE A 227 4.02 -5.98 -10.60
C ILE A 227 4.90 -6.32 -11.82
N SER A 228 4.94 -7.59 -12.20
CA SER A 228 5.61 -8.03 -13.44
C SER A 228 4.94 -7.42 -14.67
N ALA A 229 5.70 -7.17 -15.74
CA ALA A 229 5.16 -6.69 -17.00
C ALA A 229 4.10 -7.64 -17.58
N HIS A 230 4.25 -8.96 -17.36
CA HIS A 230 3.28 -9.97 -17.76
C HIS A 230 1.87 -9.67 -17.24
N VAL A 231 1.73 -9.42 -15.93
CA VAL A 231 0.41 -9.14 -15.33
C VAL A 231 -0.02 -7.70 -15.58
N ALA A 232 0.91 -6.74 -15.58
CA ALA A 232 0.62 -5.34 -15.90
C ALA A 232 -0.01 -5.14 -17.29
N LYS A 233 0.33 -5.99 -18.27
CA LYS A 233 -0.27 -5.98 -19.62
C LYS A 233 -1.74 -6.40 -19.66
N ILE A 234 -2.20 -7.17 -18.68
CA ILE A 234 -3.54 -7.79 -18.68
C ILE A 234 -4.42 -7.39 -17.48
N MET A 235 -3.88 -6.60 -16.57
CA MET A 235 -4.57 -6.10 -15.39
C MET A 235 -4.33 -4.60 -15.22
N ARG A 236 -5.39 -3.88 -14.91
CA ARG A 236 -5.39 -2.45 -14.60
C ARG A 236 -6.01 -2.22 -13.22
N PHE A 237 -5.62 -1.13 -12.57
CA PHE A 237 -6.35 -0.60 -11.42
C PHE A 237 -7.77 -0.24 -11.85
N ASP A 238 -8.76 -0.52 -11.00
CA ASP A 238 -10.14 -0.09 -11.27
C ASP A 238 -10.27 1.42 -11.03
N GLU A 239 -10.41 2.18 -12.12
CA GLU A 239 -10.50 3.64 -12.11
C GLU A 239 -11.79 4.17 -11.44
N GLN A 240 -12.72 3.27 -11.10
CA GLN A 240 -13.90 3.63 -10.32
C GLN A 240 -13.62 3.81 -8.82
N PHE A 241 -12.37 3.60 -8.37
CA PHE A 241 -11.89 3.98 -7.04
C PHE A 241 -11.23 5.38 -7.11
N PRO A 242 -11.97 6.47 -6.85
CA PRO A 242 -11.47 7.82 -7.08
C PRO A 242 -10.56 8.33 -5.95
N LEU A 243 -10.53 7.64 -4.82
CA LEU A 243 -9.76 8.01 -3.64
C LEU A 243 -8.49 7.17 -3.57
N ALA A 244 -7.45 7.69 -2.92
CA ALA A 244 -6.31 6.88 -2.45
C ALA A 244 -6.75 5.97 -1.29
N ALA A 245 -7.53 4.94 -1.65
CA ALA A 245 -8.10 3.94 -0.77
C ALA A 245 -8.69 2.77 -1.58
N ALA A 246 -8.16 1.57 -1.30
CA ALA A 246 -8.67 0.27 -1.72
C ALA A 246 -8.53 -0.09 -3.22
N GLU A 247 -8.04 0.80 -4.08
CA GLU A 247 -7.72 0.48 -5.47
C GLU A 247 -6.61 -0.57 -5.59
N ASP A 248 -5.66 -0.55 -4.66
CA ASP A 248 -4.58 -1.53 -4.53
C ASP A 248 -5.08 -2.87 -3.99
N ILE A 249 -5.95 -2.83 -2.98
CA ILE A 249 -6.64 -3.98 -2.43
C ILE A 249 -7.46 -4.69 -3.51
N GLU A 250 -8.22 -3.93 -4.32
CA GLU A 250 -9.04 -4.47 -5.40
C GLU A 250 -8.18 -5.16 -6.47
N LEU A 251 -7.11 -4.50 -6.92
CA LEU A 251 -6.19 -5.07 -7.91
C LEU A 251 -5.59 -6.39 -7.40
N CYS A 252 -5.07 -6.38 -6.18
CA CYS A 252 -4.46 -7.54 -5.54
C CYS A 252 -5.46 -8.69 -5.35
N TYR A 253 -6.66 -8.39 -4.87
CA TYR A 253 -7.72 -9.36 -4.70
C TYR A 253 -8.09 -10.04 -6.03
N ARG A 254 -8.27 -9.24 -7.09
CA ARG A 254 -8.57 -9.72 -8.43
C ARG A 254 -7.40 -10.50 -9.04
N ALA A 255 -6.16 -10.13 -8.73
CA ALA A 255 -4.95 -10.87 -9.13
C ALA A 255 -4.94 -12.27 -8.49
N ASN A 256 -5.15 -12.35 -7.17
CA ASN A 256 -5.26 -13.61 -6.44
C ASN A 256 -6.39 -14.50 -6.98
N LYS A 257 -7.58 -13.96 -7.28
CA LYS A 257 -8.67 -14.74 -7.93
C LYS A 257 -8.28 -15.29 -9.30
N LYS A 258 -7.46 -14.56 -10.06
CA LYS A 258 -6.96 -14.98 -11.38
C LYS A 258 -5.75 -15.92 -11.30
N GLY A 259 -5.29 -16.24 -10.10
CA GLY A 259 -4.17 -17.14 -9.84
C GLY A 259 -2.79 -16.47 -9.86
N TRP A 260 -2.74 -15.14 -9.92
CA TRP A 260 -1.50 -14.38 -9.85
C TRP A 260 -1.15 -14.12 -8.39
N ALA A 261 -0.20 -14.89 -7.87
CA ALA A 261 0.20 -14.79 -6.47
C ALA A 261 0.87 -13.46 -6.15
N ILE A 262 0.68 -13.05 -4.90
CA ILE A 262 1.32 -11.90 -4.27
C ILE A 262 2.15 -12.44 -3.11
N GLU A 263 3.43 -12.12 -3.10
CA GLU A 263 4.31 -12.48 -1.98
C GLU A 263 4.90 -11.25 -1.31
N HIS A 264 5.35 -11.45 -0.07
CA HIS A 264 6.00 -10.42 0.71
C HIS A 264 7.50 -10.41 0.42
N CYS A 265 8.05 -9.26 0.06
CA CYS A 265 9.48 -9.03 -0.14
C CYS A 265 10.06 -8.25 1.07
N PRO A 266 10.52 -8.94 2.12
CA PRO A 266 10.89 -8.27 3.37
C PRO A 266 12.08 -7.31 3.25
N ASN A 267 12.93 -7.49 2.24
CA ASN A 267 14.09 -6.63 2.01
C ASN A 267 13.74 -5.35 1.23
N ALA A 268 12.55 -5.29 0.61
CA ALA A 268 12.07 -4.09 -0.08
C ALA A 268 11.47 -3.11 0.93
N VAL A 269 12.31 -2.28 1.56
CA VAL A 269 11.88 -1.36 2.63
C VAL A 269 11.62 0.05 2.09
N VAL A 270 10.47 0.62 2.48
CA VAL A 270 10.08 2.02 2.26
C VAL A 270 9.73 2.67 3.60
N HIS A 271 10.14 3.92 3.82
CA HIS A 271 9.64 4.72 4.93
C HIS A 271 8.57 5.71 4.44
N HIS A 272 7.35 5.62 4.96
CA HIS A 272 6.26 6.52 4.61
C HIS A 272 6.23 7.73 5.54
N ASN A 273 6.25 8.93 4.97
CA ASN A 273 6.08 10.20 5.67
C ASN A 273 4.59 10.56 5.70
N PHE A 274 3.91 10.28 6.81
CA PHE A 274 2.51 10.65 6.98
C PHE A 274 2.35 12.16 7.24
N GLY A 275 3.45 12.90 7.42
CA GLY A 275 3.49 14.34 7.60
C GLY A 275 2.79 14.78 8.89
N TYR A 276 2.98 14.02 9.97
CA TYR A 276 2.44 14.37 11.29
C TYR A 276 3.38 15.27 12.07
N GLU A 277 4.70 15.12 11.88
CA GLU A 277 5.70 15.88 12.63
C GLU A 277 5.69 17.38 12.34
N SER A 278 5.32 17.76 11.11
CA SER A 278 5.20 19.15 10.69
C SER A 278 3.89 19.82 11.15
N LEU A 279 3.00 19.10 11.85
CA LEU A 279 1.68 19.58 12.21
C LEU A 279 1.50 19.76 13.73
N PRO A 280 0.78 20.81 14.16
CA PRO A 280 0.29 20.88 15.54
C PRO A 280 -0.56 19.64 15.88
N ARG A 281 -0.50 19.19 17.14
CA ARG A 281 -1.12 17.92 17.59
C ARG A 281 -2.58 17.75 17.16
N HIS A 282 -3.40 18.80 17.24
CA HIS A 282 -4.81 18.74 16.87
C HIS A 282 -5.00 18.55 15.36
N GLN A 283 -4.15 19.16 14.52
CA GLN A 283 -4.18 19.00 13.07
C GLN A 283 -3.67 17.62 12.66
N ALA A 284 -2.63 17.11 13.33
CA ALA A 284 -2.12 15.76 13.12
C ALA A 284 -3.22 14.70 13.43
N LEU A 285 -3.95 14.85 14.54
CA LEU A 285 -5.09 13.98 14.86
C LEU A 285 -6.23 14.09 13.84
N MET A 286 -6.54 15.30 13.37
CA MET A 286 -7.54 15.50 12.32
C MET A 286 -7.10 14.87 10.99
N LYS A 287 -5.81 14.98 10.62
CA LYS A 287 -5.22 14.35 9.43
C LYS A 287 -5.31 12.83 9.51
N PHE A 288 -4.89 12.25 10.65
CA PHE A 288 -5.00 10.82 10.94
C PHE A 288 -6.43 10.32 10.78
N TRP A 289 -7.40 11.01 11.39
CA TRP A 289 -8.79 10.61 11.31
C TRP A 289 -9.37 10.74 9.89
N LYS A 290 -9.01 11.80 9.15
CA LYS A 290 -9.41 11.95 7.73
C LYS A 290 -8.83 10.84 6.86
N GLN A 291 -7.60 10.41 7.12
CA GLN A 291 -6.97 9.28 6.41
C GLN A 291 -7.77 7.99 6.62
N PHE A 292 -8.07 7.63 7.87
CA PHE A 292 -8.85 6.41 8.15
C PHE A 292 -10.31 6.49 7.67
N ARG A 293 -10.91 7.70 7.63
CA ARG A 293 -12.21 7.87 6.98
C ARG A 293 -12.16 7.58 5.48
N ARG A 294 -11.13 8.07 4.79
CA ARG A 294 -10.91 7.77 3.37
C ARG A 294 -10.75 6.26 3.14
N TYR A 295 -10.01 5.58 4.02
CA TYR A 295 -9.89 4.12 3.98
C TYR A 295 -11.24 3.40 4.20
N ALA A 296 -12.06 3.88 5.14
CA ALA A 296 -13.40 3.35 5.37
C ALA A 296 -14.33 3.51 4.15
N GLU A 297 -14.23 4.63 3.43
CA GLU A 297 -14.98 4.89 2.20
C GLU A 297 -14.54 3.96 1.06
N GLY A 298 -13.22 3.79 0.86
CA GLY A 298 -12.68 2.85 -0.11
C GLY A 298 -13.09 1.40 0.18
N GLU A 299 -13.05 0.97 1.45
CA GLU A 299 -13.49 -0.36 1.85
C GLU A 299 -14.98 -0.60 1.58
N LYS A 300 -15.82 0.40 1.84
CA LYS A 300 -17.25 0.31 1.52
C LYS A 300 -17.48 0.11 0.02
N LEU A 301 -16.74 0.83 -0.82
CA LEU A 301 -16.81 0.64 -2.27
C LEU A 301 -16.33 -0.76 -2.65
N LEU A 302 -15.19 -1.20 -2.12
CA LEU A 302 -14.64 -2.54 -2.34
C LEU A 302 -15.67 -3.63 -2.03
N LEU A 303 -16.31 -3.60 -0.86
CA LEU A 303 -17.31 -4.58 -0.43
C LEU A 303 -18.63 -4.48 -1.19
N THR A 304 -18.92 -3.33 -1.81
CA THR A 304 -20.07 -3.18 -2.70
C THR A 304 -19.83 -3.88 -4.04
N ARG A 305 -18.57 -3.93 -4.51
CA ARG A 305 -18.19 -4.56 -5.78
C ARG A 305 -17.81 -6.03 -5.64
N HIS A 306 -17.17 -6.37 -4.53
CA HIS A 306 -16.60 -7.67 -4.21
C HIS A 306 -17.00 -8.05 -2.78
N SER A 307 -18.27 -8.40 -2.56
CA SER A 307 -18.78 -8.73 -1.22
C SER A 307 -18.04 -9.91 -0.59
N GLU A 308 -17.60 -10.85 -1.41
CA GLU A 308 -16.86 -12.04 -1.01
C GLU A 308 -15.41 -11.73 -0.52
N TYR A 309 -14.91 -10.51 -0.76
CA TYR A 309 -13.61 -10.06 -0.24
C TYR A 309 -13.54 -10.19 1.29
N TYR A 310 -14.68 -9.98 1.97
CA TYR A 310 -14.76 -10.06 3.42
C TYR A 310 -14.32 -11.43 3.97
N ASP A 311 -14.65 -12.52 3.29
CA ASP A 311 -14.26 -13.87 3.70
C ASP A 311 -12.75 -14.07 3.60
N ALA A 312 -12.13 -13.57 2.53
CA ALA A 312 -10.68 -13.58 2.41
C ALA A 312 -10.02 -12.71 3.48
N PHE A 313 -10.64 -11.56 3.81
CA PHE A 313 -10.16 -10.65 4.83
C PHE A 313 -10.16 -11.27 6.24
N ILE A 314 -11.24 -11.96 6.65
CA ILE A 314 -11.29 -12.62 7.97
C ILE A 314 -10.31 -13.80 8.08
N ASN A 315 -9.96 -14.43 6.95
CA ASN A 315 -8.96 -15.50 6.86
C ASN A 315 -7.58 -14.96 6.46
N SER A 316 -7.23 -13.79 6.98
CA SER A 316 -5.91 -13.18 6.81
C SER A 316 -5.51 -12.41 8.06
N GLU A 317 -4.24 -12.03 8.15
CA GLU A 317 -3.63 -11.34 9.28
C GLU A 317 -2.85 -10.12 8.79
N GLU A 318 -2.80 -9.03 9.56
CA GLU A 318 -1.98 -7.87 9.21
C GLU A 318 -0.50 -8.24 9.25
N VAL A 319 0.26 -7.78 8.27
CA VAL A 319 1.72 -7.92 8.27
C VAL A 319 2.31 -6.83 9.17
N VAL A 320 2.82 -7.18 10.35
CA VAL A 320 3.37 -6.18 11.27
C VAL A 320 4.87 -6.01 11.03
N ALA A 321 5.34 -4.76 10.96
CA ALA A 321 6.75 -4.46 10.69
C ALA A 321 7.73 -5.14 11.69
N SER A 322 7.33 -5.25 12.96
CA SER A 322 8.13 -5.87 14.02
C SER A 322 8.30 -7.39 13.87
N GLU A 323 7.37 -8.08 13.19
CA GLU A 323 7.44 -9.53 12.99
C GLU A 323 8.54 -9.91 11.99
N ILE A 324 8.94 -8.97 11.14
CA ILE A 324 9.85 -9.25 10.01
C ILE A 324 11.27 -8.73 10.29
N ALA A 325 11.42 -7.68 11.10
CA ALA A 325 12.73 -7.09 11.41
C ALA A 325 13.53 -7.86 12.49
N GLY A 326 13.04 -9.02 12.96
CA GLY A 326 13.65 -9.76 14.09
C GLY A 326 13.74 -8.96 15.38
N THR A 327 13.12 -7.77 15.42
CA THR A 327 13.17 -6.85 16.53
C THR A 327 12.02 -7.19 17.45
N LYS A 328 12.31 -7.97 18.50
CA LYS A 328 11.46 -7.96 19.69
C LYS A 328 11.36 -6.49 20.14
N VAL A 329 10.13 -5.97 20.14
CA VAL A 329 9.81 -4.67 20.72
C VAL A 329 10.08 -4.69 22.22
#